data_AF-A0A8J2EMN7-F1
#
_entry.id   AF-A0A8J2EMN7-F1
#
_cell.length_a   1.000
_cell.length_b   1.000
_cell.length_c   1.000
_cell.angle_alpha   90.00
_cell.angle_beta   90.00
_cell.angle_gamma   90.00
#
_symmetry.space_group_name_H-M   'P 1'
#
loop_
_entity.id
_entity.type
_entity.pdbx_description
1 polymer ?
#
loop_
_entity_poly.entity_id
_entity_poly.type
_entity_poly.pdbx_seq_one_letter_code
_entity_poly.pdbx_strand_id
1 'polypeptide(L)'
;MIHVLFLLTLSLVAIYEANACSCVYQSHQQKFCESDFVIKMKVEDIKENNKESQYLMYQVNILETYKASAAAKSALKNRVLVTYSDSGICGIPFWRDDVAVVSGFVINEQPHISICDMHIYNAEKIAAEEMNLRENYIKSCVSMMRFLFFLTLSLVAIYEANACSCAAFPLQHLFCESDFVIKMKIDDLPENKESSYLMYKVDILETYKESDAAKSALKNRLVATNLESGICGLIYKQGDVVVVGGGIMNGVPHISLCELHIENAEKIAAEETNLRENFIKTCVSVVN
;
A
#
# COMPACT_ATOMS: atom_id res chain seq x y z
N MET A 1 26.41 -40.52 -20.88
CA MET A 1 26.84 -39.90 -19.60
C MET A 1 27.16 -38.41 -19.71
N ILE A 2 27.71 -37.92 -20.83
CA ILE A 2 28.04 -36.50 -21.03
C ILE A 2 26.80 -35.59 -21.15
N HIS A 3 25.68 -36.07 -21.71
CA HIS A 3 24.44 -35.29 -21.83
C HIS A 3 23.72 -35.04 -20.49
N VAL A 4 23.87 -35.94 -19.50
CA VAL A 4 23.27 -35.75 -18.17
C VAL A 4 24.03 -34.68 -17.38
N LEU A 5 25.35 -34.59 -17.57
CA LEU A 5 26.19 -33.57 -16.94
C LEU A 5 25.96 -32.17 -17.54
N PHE A 6 25.61 -32.08 -18.83
CA PHE A 6 25.30 -30.82 -19.50
C PHE A 6 23.92 -30.27 -19.11
N LEU A 7 22.94 -31.15 -18.84
CA LEU A 7 21.63 -30.75 -18.32
C LEU A 7 21.69 -30.32 -16.84
N LEU A 8 22.55 -30.94 -16.04
CA LEU A 8 22.79 -30.57 -14.63
C LEU A 8 23.57 -29.24 -14.45
N THR A 9 24.33 -28.83 -15.46
CA THR A 9 25.06 -27.55 -15.43
C THR A 9 24.23 -26.38 -15.97
N LEU A 10 23.21 -26.65 -16.80
CA LEU A 10 22.25 -25.64 -17.27
C LEU A 10 21.15 -25.31 -16.25
N SER A 11 21.02 -26.04 -15.14
CA SER A 11 20.11 -25.72 -14.03
C SER A 11 20.71 -24.79 -12.97
N LEU A 12 21.95 -24.33 -13.16
CA LEU A 12 22.59 -23.28 -12.35
C LEU A 12 22.28 -21.87 -12.91
N VAL A 13 21.21 -21.72 -13.67
CA VAL A 13 20.71 -20.43 -14.14
C VAL A 13 20.26 -19.62 -12.92
N ALA A 14 21.15 -18.72 -12.53
CA ALA A 14 20.92 -17.48 -11.80
C ALA A 14 19.72 -17.46 -10.84
N ILE A 15 19.97 -17.81 -9.58
CA ILE A 15 19.17 -17.33 -8.47
C ILE A 15 19.46 -15.83 -8.38
N TYR A 16 18.70 -15.01 -9.09
CA TYR A 16 18.65 -13.58 -8.80
C TYR A 16 17.81 -13.45 -7.53
N GLU A 17 18.42 -12.97 -6.45
CA GLU A 17 17.68 -12.53 -5.26
C GLU A 17 16.79 -11.35 -5.69
N ALA A 18 15.52 -11.63 -5.93
CA ALA A 18 14.52 -10.60 -6.09
C ALA A 18 14.10 -10.20 -4.68
N ASN A 19 14.66 -9.10 -4.17
CA ASN A 19 14.18 -8.53 -2.92
C ASN A 19 12.76 -8.00 -3.16
N ALA A 20 11.78 -8.70 -2.61
CA ALA A 20 10.36 -8.33 -2.68
C ALA A 20 9.85 -8.06 -1.26
N CYS A 21 8.95 -7.09 -1.12
CA CYS A 21 8.37 -6.76 0.17
C CYS A 21 7.14 -7.60 0.45
N SER A 22 7.17 -8.39 1.53
CA SER A 22 5.99 -9.10 2.03
C SER A 22 5.66 -8.65 3.46
N CYS A 23 4.44 -8.17 3.68
CA CYS A 23 3.99 -7.72 4.99
C CYS A 23 2.99 -8.72 5.57
N VAL A 24 3.14 -9.05 6.86
CA VAL A 24 2.11 -9.79 7.59
C VAL A 24 0.96 -8.84 7.88
N TYR A 25 -0.28 -9.23 7.57
CA TYR A 25 -1.45 -8.44 7.94
C TYR A 25 -1.57 -8.35 9.46
N GLN A 26 -1.60 -7.13 9.96
CA GLN A 26 -1.75 -6.81 11.38
C GLN A 26 -2.67 -5.60 11.50
N SER A 27 -3.54 -5.59 12.50
CA SER A 27 -4.40 -4.44 12.77
C SER A 27 -3.57 -3.22 13.18
N HIS A 28 -4.12 -2.01 13.00
CA HIS A 28 -3.47 -0.78 13.49
C HIS A 28 -3.10 -0.88 14.97
N GLN A 29 -3.98 -1.46 15.79
CA GLN A 29 -3.69 -1.74 17.19
C GLN A 29 -2.45 -2.63 17.36
N GLN A 30 -2.34 -3.74 16.62
CA GLN A 30 -1.18 -4.64 16.72
C GLN A 30 0.11 -3.93 16.32
N LYS A 31 0.11 -3.24 15.18
CA LYS A 31 1.28 -2.48 14.71
C LYS A 31 1.65 -1.35 15.69
N PHE A 32 0.65 -0.67 16.27
CA PHE A 32 0.86 0.29 17.34
C PHE A 32 1.52 -0.38 18.56
N CYS A 33 1.09 -1.58 18.95
CA CYS A 33 1.63 -2.28 20.11
C CYS A 33 3.04 -2.83 19.91
N GLU A 34 3.38 -3.26 18.71
CA GLU A 34 4.67 -3.91 18.41
C GLU A 34 5.77 -2.91 18.05
N SER A 35 5.43 -1.76 17.47
CA SER A 35 6.39 -0.73 17.07
C SER A 35 7.15 -0.09 18.23
N ASP A 36 8.37 0.40 17.98
CA ASP A 36 9.11 1.20 18.96
C ASP A 36 8.57 2.61 19.08
N PHE A 37 8.02 3.16 17.99
CA PHE A 37 7.42 4.48 17.96
C PHE A 37 6.20 4.56 17.07
N VAL A 38 5.33 5.51 17.41
CA VAL A 38 4.18 5.95 16.61
C VAL A 38 4.10 7.47 16.71
N ILE A 39 4.22 8.16 15.58
CA ILE A 39 4.28 9.62 15.51
C ILE A 39 3.37 10.17 14.41
N LYS A 40 2.80 11.34 14.65
CA LYS A 40 2.24 12.19 13.60
C LYS A 40 3.36 13.11 13.11
N MET A 41 3.63 13.09 11.82
CA MET A 41 4.75 13.83 11.25
C MET A 41 4.33 14.56 9.98
N LYS A 42 5.07 15.62 9.67
CA LYS A 42 5.03 16.30 8.37
C LYS A 42 6.39 16.18 7.71
N VAL A 43 6.46 15.78 6.45
CA VAL A 43 7.73 15.71 5.71
C VAL A 43 8.20 17.12 5.33
N GLU A 44 9.40 17.49 5.76
CA GLU A 44 10.02 18.77 5.45
C GLU A 44 10.94 18.65 4.23
N ASP A 45 11.72 17.56 4.17
CA ASP A 45 12.68 17.33 3.10
C ASP A 45 12.96 15.85 2.87
N ILE A 46 13.42 15.54 1.66
CA ILE A 46 13.78 14.18 1.25
C ILE A 46 15.28 14.19 0.93
N LYS A 47 16.06 13.49 1.74
CA LYS A 47 17.49 13.34 1.58
C LYS A 47 17.75 11.99 0.91
N GLU A 48 18.05 12.04 -0.39
CA GLU A 48 18.69 10.92 -1.06
C GLU A 48 20.14 10.85 -0.55
N ASN A 49 20.45 9.79 0.19
CA ASN A 49 21.83 9.44 0.40
C ASN A 49 22.36 8.99 -0.96
N ASN A 50 23.54 9.49 -1.39
CA ASN A 50 24.14 9.34 -2.73
C ASN A 50 23.69 8.07 -3.48
N LYS A 51 23.48 8.17 -4.81
CA LYS A 51 22.93 7.19 -5.80
C LYS A 51 23.24 5.67 -5.64
N GLU A 52 24.04 5.26 -4.66
CA GLU A 52 24.39 3.89 -4.25
C GLU A 52 23.74 3.44 -2.92
N SER A 53 22.97 4.28 -2.23
CA SER A 53 22.29 3.93 -0.97
C SER A 53 20.93 3.26 -1.21
N GLN A 54 20.76 2.02 -0.76
CA GLN A 54 19.46 1.32 -0.69
C GLN A 54 18.43 1.97 0.25
N TYR A 55 18.82 3.06 0.94
CA TYR A 55 18.01 3.77 1.92
C TYR A 55 17.73 5.21 1.50
N LEU A 56 16.50 5.65 1.77
CA LEU A 56 15.99 7.00 1.65
C LEU A 56 15.77 7.59 3.05
N MET A 57 16.09 8.87 3.22
CA MET A 57 15.96 9.55 4.51
C MET A 57 14.98 10.71 4.41
N TYR A 58 13.98 10.74 5.29
CA TYR A 58 13.02 11.84 5.38
C TYR A 58 13.38 12.75 6.55
N GLN A 59 13.64 14.01 6.28
CA GLN A 59 13.63 15.05 7.30
C GLN A 59 12.18 15.39 7.62
N VAL A 60 11.79 15.26 8.88
CA VAL A 60 10.39 15.43 9.29
C VAL A 60 10.23 16.44 10.42
N ASN A 61 9.07 17.09 10.46
CA ASN A 61 8.59 17.78 11.63
C ASN A 61 7.65 16.85 12.40
N ILE A 62 8.05 16.43 13.60
CA ILE A 62 7.22 15.59 14.47
C ILE A 62 6.17 16.50 15.12
N LEU A 63 4.93 16.39 14.66
CA LEU A 63 3.79 17.16 15.16
C LEU A 63 3.29 16.58 16.48
N GLU A 64 3.32 15.26 16.61
CA GLU A 64 2.87 14.55 17.80
C GLU A 64 3.55 13.19 17.95
N THR A 65 3.74 12.75 19.20
CA THR A 65 4.24 11.41 19.52
C THR A 65 3.20 10.68 20.36
N TYR A 66 2.60 9.63 19.80
CA TYR A 66 1.62 8.78 20.49
C TYR A 66 2.30 7.67 21.30
N LYS A 67 3.40 7.13 20.77
CA LYS A 67 4.22 6.10 21.42
C LYS A 67 5.68 6.31 21.08
N ALA A 68 6.56 6.14 22.07
CA ALA A 68 8.00 6.06 21.84
C ALA A 68 8.69 5.31 23.00
N SER A 69 9.40 4.23 22.68
CA SER A 69 10.33 3.57 23.60
C SER A 69 11.49 4.49 23.98
N ALA A 70 12.26 4.14 25.01
CA ALA A 70 13.42 4.95 25.41
C ALA A 70 14.45 5.07 24.27
N ALA A 71 14.66 3.99 23.51
CA ALA A 71 15.51 3.99 22.32
C ALA A 71 14.94 4.91 21.23
N ALA A 72 13.64 4.81 20.95
CA ALA A 72 12.99 5.66 19.96
C ALA A 72 13.03 7.15 20.30
N LYS A 73 12.84 7.51 21.58
CA LYS A 73 12.97 8.90 22.03
C LYS A 73 14.36 9.48 21.76
N SER A 74 15.41 8.64 21.77
CA SER A 74 16.75 9.07 21.40
C SER A 74 16.93 9.14 19.88
N ALA A 75 16.53 8.10 19.16
CA ALA A 75 16.65 8.00 17.70
C ALA A 75 15.91 9.12 16.95
N LEU A 76 14.72 9.51 17.44
CA LEU A 76 13.88 10.54 16.83
C LEU A 76 14.38 11.98 17.08
N LYS A 77 15.41 12.20 17.90
CA LYS A 77 15.92 13.56 18.21
C LYS A 77 16.36 14.33 16.96
N ASN A 78 16.98 13.62 16.02
CA ASN A 78 17.47 14.22 14.78
C ASN A 78 16.37 14.44 13.74
N ARG A 79 15.15 13.94 14.02
CA ARG A 79 13.97 14.05 13.16
C ARG A 79 14.21 13.57 11.73
N VAL A 80 15.02 12.54 11.59
CA VAL A 80 15.27 11.85 10.34
C VAL A 80 14.67 10.47 10.45
N LEU A 81 13.76 10.11 9.56
CA LEU A 81 13.25 8.75 9.40
C LEU A 81 13.98 8.06 8.25
N VAL A 82 14.27 6.78 8.40
CA VAL A 82 14.97 5.99 7.38
C VAL A 82 14.00 4.97 6.81
N THR A 83 13.97 4.85 5.50
CA THR A 83 13.24 3.78 4.81
C THR A 83 14.08 3.25 3.67
N TYR A 84 13.68 2.17 3.04
CA TYR A 84 14.32 1.75 1.81
C TYR A 84 13.96 2.67 0.65
N SER A 85 14.87 2.82 -0.31
CA SER A 85 14.69 3.68 -1.48
C SER A 85 13.62 3.20 -2.44
N ASP A 86 13.28 1.91 -2.40
CA ASP A 86 12.36 1.27 -3.32
C ASP A 86 11.29 0.48 -2.55
N SER A 87 10.04 0.57 -3.00
CA SER A 87 8.91 -0.11 -2.35
C SER A 87 8.95 -1.62 -2.52
N GLY A 88 9.59 -2.12 -3.58
CA GLY A 88 9.91 -3.53 -3.77
C GLY A 88 10.76 -4.11 -2.65
N ILE A 89 11.52 -3.29 -1.92
CA ILE A 89 12.27 -3.70 -0.73
C ILE A 89 11.72 -3.08 0.56
N CYS A 90 10.40 -2.81 0.58
CA CYS A 90 9.64 -2.27 1.70
C CYS A 90 9.82 -0.77 1.98
N GLY A 91 10.36 -0.02 1.02
CA GLY A 91 10.44 1.43 1.06
C GLY A 91 9.07 2.09 1.03
N ILE A 92 8.83 3.03 1.94
CA ILE A 92 7.58 3.80 1.95
C ILE A 92 7.80 5.19 1.32
N PRO A 93 7.14 5.51 0.20
CA PRO A 93 7.29 6.80 -0.45
C PRO A 93 6.48 7.87 0.29
N PHE A 94 7.12 8.99 0.61
CA PHE A 94 6.47 10.22 1.05
C PHE A 94 6.93 11.39 0.19
N TRP A 95 6.07 12.38 0.02
CA TRP A 95 6.36 13.63 -0.66
C TRP A 95 6.58 14.76 0.35
N ARG A 96 7.25 15.81 -0.09
CA ARG A 96 7.40 17.03 0.72
C ARG A 96 6.00 17.56 1.07
N ASP A 97 5.87 18.02 2.32
CA ASP A 97 4.63 18.50 2.93
C ASP A 97 3.58 17.46 3.29
N ASP A 98 3.81 16.17 3.01
CA ASP A 98 2.92 15.09 3.46
C ASP A 98 2.75 15.10 4.97
N VAL A 99 1.51 14.96 5.44
CA VAL A 99 1.17 14.75 6.84
C VAL A 99 0.64 13.34 7.01
N ALA A 100 1.29 12.54 7.85
CA ALA A 100 0.92 11.16 8.11
C ALA A 100 1.15 10.79 9.57
N VAL A 101 0.39 9.80 10.05
CA VAL A 101 0.77 9.04 11.25
C VAL A 101 1.53 7.81 10.80
N VAL A 102 2.73 7.59 11.33
CA VAL A 102 3.58 6.45 11.00
C VAL A 102 4.03 5.73 12.26
N SER A 103 4.13 4.40 12.19
CA SER A 103 4.85 3.59 13.15
C SER A 103 6.18 3.12 12.59
N GLY A 104 7.07 2.65 13.46
CA GLY A 104 8.33 2.04 13.03
C GLY A 104 9.16 1.48 14.17
N PHE A 105 10.36 1.05 13.82
CA PHE A 105 11.29 0.35 14.70
C PHE A 105 12.63 1.07 14.76
N VAL A 106 13.33 0.95 15.89
CA VAL A 106 14.71 1.46 15.99
C VAL A 106 15.67 0.35 15.61
N ILE A 107 16.34 0.51 14.48
CA ILE A 107 17.37 -0.42 13.98
C ILE A 107 18.68 0.35 13.93
N ASN A 108 19.72 -0.16 14.60
CA ASN A 108 21.04 0.50 14.66
C ASN A 108 20.95 2.00 15.02
N GLU A 109 20.17 2.30 16.06
CA GLU A 109 19.91 3.67 16.57
C GLU A 109 19.18 4.62 15.61
N GLN A 110 18.73 4.12 14.45
CA GLN A 110 17.99 4.89 13.46
C GLN A 110 16.51 4.51 13.50
N PRO A 111 15.58 5.47 13.38
CA PRO A 111 14.16 5.17 13.32
C PRO A 111 13.79 4.76 11.89
N HIS A 112 13.59 3.46 11.68
CA HIS A 112 13.21 2.88 10.41
C HIS A 112 11.70 2.77 10.28
N ILE A 113 11.21 3.07 9.08
CA ILE A 113 9.81 2.92 8.66
C ILE A 113 9.75 2.16 7.34
N SER A 114 8.65 1.46 7.12
CA SER A 114 8.41 0.64 5.94
C SER A 114 6.93 0.65 5.55
N ILE A 115 6.60 0.14 4.37
CA ILE A 115 5.20 -0.06 3.96
C ILE A 115 4.47 -1.11 4.82
N CYS A 116 5.20 -1.96 5.54
CA CYS A 116 4.61 -2.94 6.43
C CYS A 116 4.18 -2.34 7.77
N ASP A 117 4.71 -1.17 8.12
CA ASP A 117 4.36 -0.47 9.34
C ASP A 117 2.96 0.15 9.25
N MET A 118 2.46 0.66 10.38
CA MET A 118 1.22 1.42 10.40
C MET A 118 1.48 2.78 9.75
N HIS A 119 0.69 3.12 8.74
CA HIS A 119 0.71 4.43 8.12
C HIS A 119 -0.73 4.88 7.86
N ILE A 120 -1.06 6.09 8.30
CA ILE A 120 -2.39 6.69 8.12
C ILE A 120 -2.19 8.04 7.44
N TYR A 121 -2.67 8.11 6.21
CA TYR A 121 -2.70 9.31 5.39
C TYR A 121 -4.03 10.02 5.54
N ASN A 122 -4.11 11.27 5.06
CA ASN A 122 -5.30 12.12 5.06
C ASN A 122 -5.69 12.62 6.47
N ALA A 123 -5.89 13.93 6.59
CA ALA A 123 -6.25 14.57 7.84
C ALA A 123 -7.54 14.02 8.48
N GLU A 124 -8.53 13.64 7.67
CA GLU A 124 -9.79 13.07 8.13
C GLU A 124 -9.61 11.69 8.75
N LYS A 125 -8.85 10.80 8.08
CA LYS A 125 -8.55 9.45 8.62
C LYS A 125 -7.68 9.52 9.87
N ILE A 126 -6.72 10.46 9.89
CA ILE A 126 -5.91 10.72 11.09
C ILE A 126 -6.81 11.20 12.24
N ALA A 127 -7.74 12.13 11.99
CA ALA A 127 -8.66 12.62 13.02
C ALA A 127 -9.59 11.52 13.53
N ALA A 128 -10.08 10.65 12.64
CA ALA A 128 -10.93 9.51 13.00
C ALA A 128 -10.19 8.51 13.91
N GLU A 129 -8.90 8.31 13.69
CA GLU A 129 -8.07 7.38 14.49
C GLU A 129 -7.48 8.03 15.76
N GLU A 130 -7.65 9.34 15.94
CA GLU A 130 -6.90 10.09 16.95
C GLU A 130 -7.17 9.61 18.39
N MET A 131 -8.43 9.33 18.73
CA MET A 131 -8.79 8.77 20.04
C MET A 131 -8.20 7.36 20.24
N ASN A 132 -8.14 6.55 19.18
CA ASN A 132 -7.56 5.21 19.25
C ASN A 132 -6.06 5.27 19.54
N LEU A 133 -5.33 6.13 18.83
CA LEU A 133 -3.89 6.34 19.01
C LEU A 133 -3.53 6.89 20.39
N ARG A 134 -4.32 7.83 20.91
CA ARG A 134 -4.07 8.50 22.19
C ARG A 134 -4.39 7.62 23.40
N GLU A 135 -5.41 6.77 23.31
CA GLU A 135 -5.92 6.07 24.48
C GLU A 135 -6.15 4.58 24.27
N ASN A 136 -6.95 4.21 23.27
CA ASN A 136 -7.48 2.84 23.19
C ASN A 136 -6.37 1.82 22.90
N TYR A 137 -5.46 2.14 21.98
CA TYR A 137 -4.35 1.26 21.66
C TYR A 137 -3.40 1.08 22.84
N ILE A 138 -3.07 2.16 23.55
CA ILE A 138 -2.22 2.11 24.75
C ILE A 138 -2.82 1.15 25.80
N LYS A 139 -4.12 1.26 26.07
CA LYS A 139 -4.83 0.40 27.03
C LYS A 139 -4.81 -1.07 26.59
N SER A 140 -5.02 -1.32 25.30
CA SER A 140 -5.17 -2.68 24.76
C SER A 140 -3.84 -3.43 24.57
N CYS A 141 -2.71 -2.73 24.38
CA CYS A 141 -1.38 -3.38 24.27
C CYS A 141 -0.99 -4.17 25.52
N VAL A 142 -1.42 -3.71 26.69
CA VAL A 142 -1.15 -4.39 27.98
C VAL A 142 -1.88 -5.74 28.06
N SER A 143 -3.00 -5.89 27.35
CA SER A 143 -3.82 -7.11 27.35
C SER A 143 -3.28 -8.19 26.39
N MET A 144 -2.70 -7.79 25.26
CA MET A 144 -2.21 -8.71 24.22
C MET A 144 -0.98 -9.52 24.65
N MET A 145 -0.07 -8.91 25.43
CA MET A 145 1.13 -9.60 25.95
C MET A 145 0.82 -10.77 26.89
N ARG A 146 -0.39 -10.88 27.45
CA ARG A 146 -0.78 -12.00 28.30
C ARG A 146 -1.21 -13.26 27.54
N PHE A 147 -1.54 -13.15 26.26
CA PHE A 147 -2.04 -14.30 25.46
C PHE A 147 -0.96 -15.02 24.64
N LEU A 148 0.17 -14.36 24.35
CA LEU A 148 1.25 -14.91 23.50
C LEU A 148 2.19 -15.90 24.22
N PHE A 149 2.09 -16.05 25.54
CA PHE A 149 2.93 -17.00 26.29
C PHE A 149 2.46 -18.47 26.21
N PHE A 150 1.31 -18.75 25.56
CA PHE A 150 0.71 -20.10 25.52
C PHE A 150 0.74 -20.79 24.15
N LEU A 151 1.30 -20.16 23.10
CA LEU A 151 1.19 -20.70 21.74
C LEU A 151 2.50 -20.64 20.93
N THR A 152 3.58 -21.21 21.48
CA THR A 152 4.83 -21.39 20.72
C THR A 152 5.21 -22.87 20.63
N LEU A 153 4.55 -23.62 19.73
CA LEU A 153 5.11 -24.85 19.15
C LEU A 153 4.30 -25.31 17.92
N SER A 154 4.48 -24.62 16.79
CA SER A 154 4.27 -25.23 15.47
C SER A 154 5.14 -24.54 14.42
N LEU A 155 6.21 -25.23 14.01
CA LEU A 155 7.06 -24.95 12.86
C LEU A 155 6.24 -25.02 11.57
N VAL A 156 6.45 -24.09 10.63
CA VAL A 156 6.50 -24.42 9.18
C VAL A 156 7.47 -23.48 8.47
N ALA A 157 8.25 -24.06 7.57
CA ALA A 157 9.18 -23.43 6.64
C ALA A 157 8.53 -22.32 5.80
N ILE A 158 9.27 -21.24 5.57
CA ILE A 158 8.91 -20.18 4.62
C ILE A 158 9.42 -20.62 3.25
N TYR A 159 8.50 -20.96 2.36
CA TYR A 159 8.73 -20.98 0.92
C TYR A 159 8.29 -19.61 0.42
N GLU A 160 9.22 -18.83 -0.14
CA GLU A 160 8.92 -17.54 -0.75
C GLU A 160 7.97 -17.75 -1.93
N ALA A 161 6.75 -17.23 -1.78
CA ALA A 161 5.80 -17.12 -2.87
C ALA A 161 5.70 -15.63 -3.22
N ASN A 162 6.25 -15.26 -4.39
CA ASN A 162 6.04 -13.95 -5.00
C ASN A 162 4.58 -13.83 -5.41
N ALA A 163 3.74 -13.33 -4.51
CA ALA A 163 2.33 -13.10 -4.76
C ALA A 163 1.88 -11.84 -4.04
N CYS A 164 1.17 -10.97 -4.76
CA CYS A 164 0.35 -9.95 -4.13
C CYS A 164 -0.70 -10.64 -3.24
N SER A 165 -0.74 -10.30 -1.95
CA SER A 165 -1.76 -10.79 -1.03
C SER A 165 -2.72 -9.68 -0.65
N CYS A 166 -3.93 -9.73 -1.21
CA CYS A 166 -5.01 -8.80 -0.88
C CYS A 166 -5.92 -9.40 0.18
N ALA A 167 -6.43 -8.56 1.08
CA ALA A 167 -7.53 -8.95 1.93
C ALA A 167 -8.78 -9.18 1.08
N ALA A 168 -9.45 -10.33 1.27
CA ALA A 168 -10.65 -10.67 0.52
C ALA A 168 -11.84 -9.86 1.07
N PHE A 169 -12.17 -8.76 0.40
CA PHE A 169 -13.37 -7.97 0.70
C PHE A 169 -14.47 -8.19 -0.33
N PRO A 170 -15.75 -8.14 0.06
CA PRO A 170 -16.85 -8.11 -0.90
C PRO A 170 -16.74 -6.92 -1.86
N LEU A 171 -17.16 -7.10 -3.12
CA LEU A 171 -17.12 -6.03 -4.13
C LEU A 171 -17.81 -4.74 -3.67
N GLN A 172 -18.90 -4.86 -2.92
CA GLN A 172 -19.60 -3.72 -2.33
C GLN A 172 -18.69 -2.90 -1.42
N HIS A 173 -17.90 -3.55 -0.55
CA HIS A 173 -16.99 -2.85 0.35
C HIS A 173 -15.89 -2.12 -0.45
N LEU A 174 -15.30 -2.79 -1.44
CA LEU A 174 -14.29 -2.18 -2.32
C LEU A 174 -14.88 -0.99 -3.10
N PHE A 175 -16.14 -1.09 -3.54
CA PHE A 175 -16.86 0.01 -4.17
C PHE A 175 -17.06 1.20 -3.22
N CYS A 176 -17.42 0.93 -1.95
CA CYS A 176 -17.62 1.99 -0.97
C CYS A 176 -16.33 2.71 -0.57
N GLU A 177 -15.20 1.99 -0.49
CA GLU A 177 -13.89 2.56 -0.13
C GLU A 177 -13.20 3.31 -1.29
N SER A 178 -13.58 3.06 -2.54
CA SER A 178 -12.94 3.68 -3.70
C SER A 178 -13.32 5.15 -3.89
N ASP A 179 -12.39 6.02 -4.26
CA ASP A 179 -12.69 7.41 -4.65
C ASP A 179 -13.42 7.47 -6.01
N PHE A 180 -13.15 6.50 -6.87
CA PHE A 180 -13.83 6.33 -8.15
C PHE A 180 -14.06 4.86 -8.47
N VAL A 181 -15.08 4.58 -9.27
CA VAL A 181 -15.30 3.27 -9.89
C VAL A 181 -15.76 3.51 -11.32
N ILE A 182 -14.97 3.04 -12.29
CA ILE A 182 -15.18 3.29 -13.72
C ILE A 182 -15.09 1.99 -14.53
N LYS A 183 -15.85 1.93 -15.62
CA LYS A 183 -15.63 1.00 -16.72
C LYS A 183 -14.74 1.69 -17.73
N MET A 184 -13.59 1.10 -18.03
CA MET A 184 -12.63 1.69 -18.93
C MET A 184 -12.12 0.69 -19.95
N LYS A 185 -11.75 1.20 -21.11
CA LYS A 185 -11.02 0.47 -22.14
C LYS A 185 -9.59 0.98 -22.22
N ILE A 186 -8.62 0.07 -22.26
CA ILE A 186 -7.22 0.46 -22.41
C ILE A 186 -6.98 0.93 -23.85
N ASP A 187 -6.62 2.20 -24.03
CA ASP A 187 -6.33 2.83 -25.34
C ASP A 187 -4.86 2.63 -25.73
N ASP A 188 -3.95 3.01 -24.84
CA ASP A 188 -2.50 2.91 -25.07
C ASP A 188 -1.73 2.69 -23.76
N LEU A 189 -0.56 2.08 -23.91
CA LEU A 189 0.47 1.91 -22.89
C LEU A 189 1.53 2.99 -23.16
N PRO A 190 1.40 4.21 -22.64
CA PRO A 190 2.43 5.22 -22.83
C PRO A 190 3.79 4.66 -22.39
N GLU A 191 4.78 4.67 -23.30
CA GLU A 191 6.17 4.33 -23.00
C GLU A 191 6.73 5.39 -22.03
N ASN A 192 6.45 5.26 -20.74
CA ASN A 192 7.09 6.09 -19.74
C ASN A 192 8.14 5.27 -19.00
N LYS A 193 9.40 5.39 -19.45
CA LYS A 193 10.55 4.67 -18.87
C LYS A 193 11.05 5.27 -17.55
N GLU A 194 10.46 6.37 -17.09
CA GLU A 194 10.94 7.12 -15.91
C GLU A 194 9.97 7.15 -14.73
N SER A 195 8.75 6.58 -14.83
CA SER A 195 7.83 6.54 -13.69
C SER A 195 7.92 5.21 -12.92
N SER A 196 7.87 5.29 -11.59
CA SER A 196 7.75 4.12 -10.68
C SER A 196 6.39 3.39 -10.79
N TYR A 197 5.50 3.85 -11.67
CA TYR A 197 4.17 3.31 -11.91
C TYR A 197 3.97 3.04 -13.39
N LEU A 198 3.16 2.01 -13.68
CA LEU A 198 2.62 1.77 -15.00
C LEU A 198 1.41 2.69 -15.19
N MET A 199 1.47 3.56 -16.19
CA MET A 199 0.35 4.43 -16.55
C MET A 199 -0.37 3.90 -17.78
N TYR A 200 -1.69 3.81 -17.71
CA TYR A 200 -2.55 3.53 -18.84
C TYR A 200 -3.22 4.79 -19.33
N LYS A 201 -3.22 4.99 -20.64
CA LYS A 201 -4.17 5.88 -21.28
C LYS A 201 -5.45 5.09 -21.54
N VAL A 202 -6.58 5.62 -21.09
CA VAL A 202 -7.85 4.89 -21.07
C VAL A 202 -9.00 5.68 -21.66
N ASP A 203 -9.91 4.97 -22.31
CA ASP A 203 -11.23 5.51 -22.64
C ASP A 203 -12.22 5.10 -21.55
N ILE A 204 -12.72 6.10 -20.83
CA ILE A 204 -13.75 5.91 -19.81
C ILE A 204 -15.08 5.70 -20.54
N LEU A 205 -15.56 4.45 -20.51
CA LEU A 205 -16.83 4.07 -21.12
C LEU A 205 -18.01 4.42 -20.21
N GLU A 206 -17.78 4.32 -18.90
CA GLU A 206 -18.80 4.57 -17.90
C GLU A 206 -18.20 4.90 -16.54
N THR A 207 -18.88 5.74 -15.77
CA THR A 207 -18.54 6.08 -14.40
C THR A 207 -19.68 5.64 -13.48
N TYR A 208 -19.39 4.72 -12.56
CA TYR A 208 -20.35 4.24 -11.55
C TYR A 208 -20.27 5.06 -10.26
N LYS A 209 -19.06 5.51 -9.88
CA LYS A 209 -18.80 6.34 -8.71
C LYS A 209 -17.67 7.31 -9.04
N GLU A 210 -17.80 8.56 -8.62
CA GLU A 210 -16.74 9.56 -8.69
C GLU A 210 -16.86 10.55 -7.53
N SER A 211 -15.77 10.76 -6.79
CA SER A 211 -15.61 11.90 -5.89
C SER A 211 -15.27 13.18 -6.67
N ASP A 212 -15.39 14.35 -6.04
CA ASP A 212 -15.01 15.63 -6.68
C ASP A 212 -13.53 15.67 -7.09
N ALA A 213 -12.65 15.05 -6.29
CA ALA A 213 -11.24 14.89 -6.62
C ALA A 213 -11.06 13.99 -7.85
N ALA A 214 -11.76 12.86 -7.91
CA ALA A 214 -11.71 11.94 -9.03
C ALA A 214 -12.21 12.56 -10.33
N LYS A 215 -13.28 13.35 -10.27
CA LYS A 215 -13.86 14.05 -11.42
C LYS A 215 -12.87 14.96 -12.14
N SER A 216 -11.93 15.56 -11.39
CA SER A 216 -10.87 16.39 -11.96
C SER A 216 -9.71 15.54 -12.49
N ALA A 217 -9.29 14.54 -11.71
CA ALA A 217 -8.17 13.65 -12.04
C ALA A 217 -8.41 12.83 -13.32
N LEU A 218 -9.63 12.29 -13.48
CA LEU A 218 -10.01 11.42 -14.60
C LEU A 218 -10.12 12.14 -15.95
N LYS A 219 -10.14 13.49 -15.98
CA LYS A 219 -10.21 14.26 -17.23
C LYS A 219 -9.00 14.01 -18.13
N ASN A 220 -7.84 13.74 -17.53
CA ASN A 220 -6.60 13.49 -18.26
C ASN A 220 -6.55 12.09 -18.87
N ARG A 221 -7.53 11.22 -18.58
CA ARG A 221 -7.62 9.85 -19.11
C ARG A 221 -6.39 8.99 -18.83
N LEU A 222 -5.69 9.29 -17.74
CA LEU A 222 -4.54 8.54 -17.26
C LEU A 222 -4.91 7.85 -15.95
N VAL A 223 -4.57 6.57 -15.84
CA VAL A 223 -4.75 5.77 -14.63
C VAL A 223 -3.44 5.04 -14.34
N ALA A 224 -2.94 5.16 -13.12
CA ALA A 224 -1.68 4.58 -12.70
C ALA A 224 -1.89 3.29 -11.89
N THR A 225 -0.95 2.36 -11.99
CA THR A 225 -0.87 1.16 -11.16
C THR A 225 0.59 0.78 -10.93
N ASN A 226 0.85 -0.17 -10.04
CA ASN A 226 2.21 -0.64 -9.82
C ASN A 226 2.74 -1.40 -11.06
N LEU A 227 4.07 -1.39 -11.25
CA LEU A 227 4.71 -1.91 -12.47
C LEU A 227 4.52 -3.42 -12.69
N GLU A 228 4.30 -4.18 -11.60
CA GLU A 228 4.24 -5.64 -11.65
C GLU A 228 3.12 -6.20 -10.78
N SER A 229 2.56 -7.35 -11.17
CA SER A 229 1.53 -8.04 -10.39
C SER A 229 2.04 -8.53 -9.02
N GLY A 230 3.34 -8.75 -8.88
CA GLY A 230 3.97 -9.13 -7.60
C GLY A 230 3.83 -8.04 -6.52
N ILE A 231 3.76 -6.78 -6.92
CA ILE A 231 3.52 -5.62 -6.05
C ILE A 231 2.10 -5.07 -6.23
N CYS A 232 1.15 -5.95 -6.51
CA CYS A 232 -0.27 -5.62 -6.67
C CYS A 232 -0.59 -4.69 -7.85
N GLY A 233 0.26 -4.67 -8.88
CA GLY A 233 0.01 -3.98 -10.14
C GLY A 233 -0.99 -4.70 -11.02
N LEU A 234 -1.83 -3.94 -11.72
CA LEU A 234 -2.78 -4.46 -12.70
C LEU A 234 -2.18 -4.42 -14.11
N ILE A 235 -1.93 -5.58 -14.71
CA ILE A 235 -1.31 -5.67 -16.03
C ILE A 235 -2.37 -5.97 -17.09
N TYR A 236 -2.70 -4.97 -17.89
CA TYR A 236 -3.68 -5.05 -18.96
C TYR A 236 -3.03 -4.93 -20.34
N LYS A 237 -3.73 -5.44 -21.34
CA LYS A 237 -3.39 -5.30 -22.75
C LYS A 237 -4.21 -4.20 -23.37
N GLN A 238 -3.68 -3.62 -24.44
CA GLN A 238 -4.41 -2.68 -25.27
C GLN A 238 -5.73 -3.30 -25.73
N GLY A 239 -6.82 -2.56 -25.58
CA GLY A 239 -8.16 -2.99 -25.93
C GLY A 239 -8.93 -3.72 -24.84
N ASP A 240 -8.29 -4.10 -23.73
CA ASP A 240 -8.99 -4.72 -22.59
C ASP A 240 -10.05 -3.77 -22.05
N VAL A 241 -11.22 -4.33 -21.72
CA VAL A 241 -12.34 -3.61 -21.09
C VAL A 241 -12.54 -4.17 -19.69
N VAL A 242 -12.36 -3.31 -18.70
CA VAL A 242 -12.38 -3.67 -17.28
C VAL A 242 -13.21 -2.70 -16.47
N VAL A 243 -13.70 -3.14 -15.32
CA VAL A 243 -14.22 -2.25 -14.29
C VAL A 243 -13.20 -2.19 -13.16
N VAL A 244 -12.76 -0.98 -12.82
CA VAL A 244 -11.78 -0.74 -11.76
C VAL A 244 -12.30 0.31 -10.79
N GLY A 245 -11.94 0.18 -9.53
CA GLY A 245 -12.03 1.22 -8.53
C GLY A 245 -10.69 1.43 -7.86
N GLY A 246 -10.48 2.63 -7.33
CA GLY A 246 -9.24 2.99 -6.68
C GLY A 246 -9.28 4.39 -6.07
N GLY A 247 -8.11 4.87 -5.64
CA GLY A 247 -7.94 6.14 -4.94
C GLY A 247 -7.30 7.24 -5.79
N ILE A 248 -7.46 8.50 -5.38
CA ILE A 248 -6.73 9.62 -5.97
C ILE A 248 -5.47 9.91 -5.16
N MET A 249 -4.30 9.73 -5.77
CA MET A 249 -2.99 10.03 -5.15
C MET A 249 -2.32 11.16 -5.94
N ASN A 250 -2.02 12.28 -5.27
CA ASN A 250 -1.38 13.45 -5.89
C ASN A 250 -2.09 13.94 -7.18
N GLY A 251 -3.43 13.86 -7.21
CA GLY A 251 -4.24 14.26 -8.36
C GLY A 251 -4.25 13.26 -9.51
N VAL A 252 -3.65 12.08 -9.34
CA VAL A 252 -3.63 10.98 -10.31
C VAL A 252 -4.51 9.84 -9.81
N PRO A 253 -5.39 9.26 -10.65
CA PRO A 253 -6.13 8.05 -10.29
C PRO A 253 -5.18 6.85 -10.21
N HIS A 254 -5.14 6.18 -9.07
CA HIS A 254 -4.37 4.95 -8.85
C HIS A 254 -5.30 3.74 -8.68
N ILE A 255 -4.91 2.61 -9.27
CA ILE A 255 -5.60 1.33 -9.16
C ILE A 255 -4.63 0.22 -8.72
N SER A 256 -5.14 -0.77 -8.02
CA SER A 256 -4.37 -1.91 -7.51
C SER A 256 -5.16 -3.23 -7.58
N LEU A 257 -4.44 -4.35 -7.62
CA LEU A 257 -5.01 -5.71 -7.50
C LEU A 257 -5.82 -5.91 -6.22
N CYS A 258 -5.61 -5.09 -5.19
CA CYS A 258 -6.31 -5.17 -3.91
C CYS A 258 -7.55 -4.28 -3.81
N GLU A 259 -7.87 -3.55 -4.87
CA GLU A 259 -9.03 -2.69 -4.94
C GLU A 259 -10.13 -3.34 -5.79
N LEU A 260 -11.20 -2.60 -6.07
CA LEU A 260 -12.28 -3.13 -6.91
C LEU A 260 -11.73 -3.38 -8.31
N HIS A 261 -11.80 -4.62 -8.75
CA HIS A 261 -11.35 -4.98 -10.08
C HIS A 261 -12.17 -6.15 -10.61
N ILE A 262 -12.80 -5.94 -11.76
CA ILE A 262 -13.62 -6.95 -12.44
C ILE A 262 -13.16 -7.03 -13.89
N GLU A 263 -12.54 -8.16 -14.22
CA GLU A 263 -12.19 -8.55 -15.58
C GLU A 263 -13.32 -9.36 -16.20
N ASN A 264 -13.27 -9.46 -17.53
CA ASN A 264 -14.18 -10.25 -18.37
C ASN A 264 -15.60 -9.66 -18.48
N ALA A 265 -16.07 -9.55 -19.72
CA ALA A 265 -17.38 -9.01 -20.05
C ALA A 265 -18.55 -9.73 -19.34
N GLU A 266 -18.47 -11.04 -19.12
CA GLU A 266 -19.52 -11.81 -18.43
C GLU A 266 -19.64 -11.41 -16.96
N LYS A 267 -18.52 -11.30 -16.24
CA LYS A 267 -18.52 -10.88 -14.83
C LYS A 267 -18.93 -9.42 -14.69
N ILE A 268 -18.49 -8.57 -15.61
CA ILE A 268 -18.91 -7.15 -15.66
C ILE A 268 -20.43 -7.07 -15.86
N ALA A 269 -20.99 -7.83 -16.80
CA ALA A 269 -22.43 -7.85 -17.05
C ALA A 269 -23.21 -8.38 -15.84
N ALA A 270 -22.69 -9.41 -15.15
CA ALA A 270 -23.32 -9.96 -13.95
C ALA A 270 -23.40 -8.94 -12.79
N GLU A 271 -22.42 -8.04 -12.68
CA GLU A 271 -22.37 -7.04 -11.62
C GLU A 271 -22.93 -5.67 -12.04
N GLU A 272 -23.41 -5.50 -13.28
CA GLU A 272 -23.78 -4.20 -13.82
C GLU A 272 -24.91 -3.52 -13.03
N THR A 273 -25.97 -4.25 -12.69
CA THR A 273 -27.06 -3.72 -11.85
C THR A 273 -26.56 -3.39 -10.44
N ASN A 274 -25.64 -4.18 -9.90
CA ASN A 274 -25.08 -3.94 -8.56
C ASN A 274 -24.27 -2.65 -8.53
N LEU A 275 -23.37 -2.47 -9.49
CA LEU A 275 -22.52 -1.28 -9.63
C LEU A 275 -23.34 0.00 -9.85
N ARG A 276 -24.38 -0.06 -10.70
CA ARG A 276 -25.22 1.11 -11.04
C ARG A 276 -26.17 1.54 -9.94
N GLU A 277 -26.70 0.59 -9.17
CA GLU A 277 -27.83 0.87 -8.30
C GLU A 277 -27.62 0.41 -6.86
N ASN A 278 -27.30 -0.87 -6.68
CA ASN A 278 -27.36 -1.49 -5.35
C ASN A 278 -26.22 -1.02 -4.45
N PHE A 279 -25.00 -0.95 -4.98
CA PHE A 279 -23.84 -0.50 -4.21
C PHE A 279 -23.96 0.98 -3.85
N ILE A 280 -24.40 1.83 -4.78
CA ILE A 280 -24.61 3.27 -4.50
C ILE A 280 -25.60 3.47 -3.33
N LYS A 281 -26.74 2.77 -3.35
CA LYS A 281 -27.78 2.90 -2.30
C LYS A 281 -27.29 2.47 -0.92
N THR A 282 -26.36 1.50 -0.86
CA THR A 282 -25.94 0.86 0.39
C THR A 282 -24.66 1.43 0.97
N CYS A 283 -23.80 2.07 0.18
CA CYS A 283 -22.63 2.79 0.69
C CYS A 283 -22.99 4.04 1.52
N VAL A 284 -24.21 4.56 1.36
CA VAL A 284 -24.70 5.74 2.10
C VAL A 284 -25.14 5.40 3.54
N SER A 285 -25.34 4.12 3.87
CA SER A 285 -25.95 3.70 5.15
C SER A 285 -24.99 3.45 6.34
N VAL A 286 -23.74 3.93 6.30
CA VAL A 286 -22.82 3.84 7.45
C VAL A 286 -22.45 5.24 7.98
N VAL A 287 -23.48 6.04 8.24
CA VAL A 287 -23.40 7.17 9.18
C VAL A 287 -24.72 7.18 9.95
N ASN A 288 -24.75 6.45 11.07
CA ASN A 288 -25.68 6.65 12.19
C ASN A 288 -25.04 6.10 13.45
#